data_AF-V9LGG1-F1
#
_entry.id   AF-V9LGG1-F1
#
_cell.length_a   1.000
_cell.length_b   1.000
_cell.length_c   1.000
_cell.angle_alpha   90.00
_cell.angle_beta   90.00
_cell.angle_gamma   90.00
#
_symmetry.space_group_name_H-M   'P 1'
#
loop_
_entity.id
_entity.type
_entity.pdbx_description
1 polymer ?
#
loop_
_entity_poly.entity_id
_entity_poly.type
_entity_poly.pdbx_seq_one_letter_code
_entity_poly.pdbx_strand_id
1 'polypeptide(L)'
;CAAIDNMPEDYLEYNAESLLLSIIRRYETLGATNETLINNLSRLSDVQEKSQHHLEALRQEHGNSKLTINSELSLLRDKCDKRKEKNRQLEMKINLHGGNFRYKSEELGALLLAINNLADQCYVKHYGALKEISILGKLDMIKEFILEKRVVTQMAMQAVDSMLAADQNHSKSGVSNQLRASKLSMGNHNKTLSSDQRNRL
;
A
#
# COMPACT_ATOMS: atom_id res chain seq x y z
N CYS A 1 67.22 57.24 -73.88
CA CYS A 1 66.40 58.46 -73.74
C CYS A 1 65.38 58.55 -74.89
N ALA A 2 64.34 57.72 -74.90
CA ALA A 2 63.32 57.78 -75.97
C ALA A 2 61.99 57.13 -75.53
N ALA A 3 61.62 57.26 -74.26
CA ALA A 3 60.33 56.74 -73.75
C ALA A 3 59.40 57.85 -73.24
N ILE A 4 59.89 59.09 -73.14
CA ILE A 4 59.08 60.26 -72.76
C ILE A 4 58.51 60.94 -74.02
N ASP A 5 59.16 60.79 -75.18
CA ASP A 5 58.84 61.52 -76.42
C ASP A 5 57.67 60.94 -77.25
N ASN A 6 56.96 59.92 -76.74
CA ASN A 6 55.83 59.29 -77.44
C ASN A 6 54.52 59.29 -76.62
N MET A 7 54.41 60.14 -75.60
CA MET A 7 53.15 60.35 -74.88
C MET A 7 52.31 61.37 -75.67
N PRO A 8 51.01 61.12 -75.97
CA PRO A 8 50.15 62.13 -76.60
C PRO A 8 50.14 63.42 -75.78
N GLU A 9 50.36 64.57 -76.43
CA GLU A 9 50.43 65.91 -75.82
C GLU A 9 49.21 66.22 -74.91
N ASP A 10 48.05 65.62 -75.23
CA ASP A 10 46.79 65.73 -74.48
C ASP A 10 46.82 65.15 -73.05
N TYR A 11 47.80 64.31 -72.70
CA TYR A 11 47.96 63.83 -71.32
C TYR A 11 48.61 64.86 -70.38
N LEU A 12 49.31 65.85 -70.93
CA LEU A 12 49.91 66.96 -70.18
C LEU A 12 48.94 68.14 -70.02
N GLU A 13 47.93 68.25 -70.88
CA GLU A 13 46.91 69.31 -70.82
C GLU A 13 45.88 69.09 -69.70
N TYR A 14 45.76 67.87 -69.17
CA TYR A 14 45.05 67.65 -67.91
C TYR A 14 45.95 68.05 -66.74
N ASN A 15 46.06 69.36 -66.54
CA ASN A 15 46.84 70.07 -65.50
C ASN A 15 47.23 69.13 -64.35
N ALA A 16 48.50 68.75 -64.23
CA ALA A 16 48.97 67.72 -63.28
C ALA A 16 48.53 68.00 -61.82
N GLU A 17 48.31 69.27 -61.49
CA GLU A 17 47.75 69.73 -60.23
C GLU A 17 46.29 69.27 -60.00
N SER A 18 45.46 69.19 -61.05
CA SER A 18 44.08 68.69 -61.02
C SER A 18 44.02 67.18 -60.78
N LEU A 19 44.88 66.41 -61.45
CA LEU A 19 44.98 64.96 -61.23
C LEU A 19 45.48 64.66 -59.81
N LEU A 20 46.54 65.36 -59.37
CA LEU A 20 47.07 65.22 -58.02
C LEU A 20 46.02 65.56 -56.96
N LEU A 21 45.27 66.66 -57.13
CA LEU A 21 44.20 67.04 -56.22
C LEU A 21 43.06 66.00 -56.19
N SER A 22 42.73 65.40 -57.34
CA SER A 22 41.72 64.33 -57.39
C SER A 22 42.16 63.07 -56.62
N ILE A 23 43.45 62.73 -56.68
CA ILE A 23 44.03 61.59 -55.96
C ILE A 23 44.03 61.88 -54.46
N ILE A 24 44.44 63.09 -54.03
CA ILE A 24 44.42 63.51 -52.63
C ILE A 24 43.00 63.45 -52.07
N ARG A 25 42.01 64.03 -52.75
CA ARG A 25 40.60 63.99 -52.31
C ARG A 25 40.06 62.57 -52.18
N ARG A 26 40.44 61.70 -53.11
CA ARG A 26 40.07 60.27 -53.05
C ARG A 26 40.72 59.58 -51.85
N TYR A 27 42.00 59.84 -51.59
CA TYR A 27 42.71 59.30 -50.43
C TYR A 27 42.08 59.77 -49.12
N GLU A 28 41.78 61.06 -48.99
CA GLU A 28 41.11 61.64 -47.82
C GLU A 28 39.73 61.02 -47.60
N THR A 29 38.92 60.91 -48.66
CA THR A 29 37.59 60.27 -48.59
C THR A 29 37.72 58.82 -48.17
N LEU A 30 38.66 58.07 -48.76
CA LEU A 30 38.88 56.67 -48.43
C LEU A 30 39.35 56.51 -46.99
N GLY A 31 40.26 57.37 -46.52
CA GLY A 31 40.71 57.42 -45.12
C GLY A 31 39.56 57.68 -44.15
N ALA A 32 38.73 58.69 -44.43
CA ALA A 32 37.55 59.00 -43.61
C ALA A 32 36.54 57.84 -43.58
N THR A 33 36.30 57.17 -44.72
CA THR A 33 35.44 55.99 -44.76
C THR A 33 36.04 54.81 -43.99
N ASN A 34 37.35 54.61 -44.07
CA ASN A 34 38.05 53.55 -43.35
C ASN A 34 37.95 53.74 -41.83
N GLU A 35 38.20 54.95 -41.33
CA GLU A 35 38.02 55.30 -39.92
C GLU A 35 36.58 55.09 -39.45
N THR A 36 35.61 55.46 -40.28
CA THR A 36 34.18 55.24 -39.98
C THR A 36 33.85 53.75 -39.88
N LEU A 37 34.42 52.91 -40.75
CA LEU A 37 34.22 51.46 -40.73
C LEU A 37 34.85 50.83 -39.47
N ILE A 38 36.08 51.23 -39.12
CA ILE A 38 36.77 50.74 -37.92
C ILE A 38 35.97 51.08 -36.66
N ASN A 39 35.51 52.33 -36.54
CA ASN A 39 34.70 52.74 -35.39
C ASN A 39 33.37 51.99 -35.29
N ASN A 40 32.71 51.75 -36.43
CA ASN A 40 31.48 50.96 -36.45
C ASN A 40 31.72 49.50 -36.08
N LEU A 41 32.83 48.91 -36.54
CA LEU A 41 33.20 47.54 -36.20
C LEU A 41 33.49 47.41 -34.71
N SER A 42 34.24 48.35 -34.12
CA SER A 42 34.46 48.39 -32.67
C SER A 42 33.15 48.47 -31.90
N ARG A 43 32.25 49.38 -32.29
CA ARG A 43 30.94 49.54 -31.65
C ARG A 43 30.09 48.28 -31.74
N LEU A 44 30.06 47.64 -32.91
CA LEU A 44 29.32 46.39 -33.11
C LEU A 44 29.90 45.25 -32.27
N SER A 45 31.23 45.17 -32.17
CA SER A 45 31.92 44.21 -31.31
C SER A 45 31.52 44.39 -29.84
N ASP A 46 31.53 45.62 -29.33
CA ASP A 46 31.12 45.92 -27.94
C ASP A 46 29.65 45.55 -27.68
N VAL A 47 28.76 45.81 -28.65
CA VAL A 47 27.35 45.44 -28.54
C VAL A 47 27.19 43.92 -28.54
N GLN A 48 27.92 43.22 -29.38
CA GLN A 48 27.90 41.76 -29.44
C GLN A 48 28.39 41.15 -28.12
N GLU A 49 29.50 41.63 -27.57
CA GLU A 49 30.04 41.17 -26.28
C GLU A 49 29.03 41.38 -25.14
N LYS A 50 28.42 42.58 -25.06
CA LYS A 50 27.37 42.86 -24.07
C LYS A 50 26.15 41.95 -24.23
N SER A 51 25.70 41.73 -25.46
CA SER A 51 24.58 40.84 -25.75
C SER A 51 24.90 39.39 -25.34
N GLN A 52 26.13 38.94 -25.58
CA GLN A 52 26.58 37.60 -25.23
C GLN A 52 26.59 37.42 -23.70
N HIS A 53 27.17 38.37 -22.97
CA HIS A 53 27.14 38.33 -21.50
C HIS A 53 25.72 38.34 -20.93
N HIS A 54 24.82 39.15 -21.50
CA HIS A 54 23.43 39.16 -21.07
C HIS A 54 22.73 37.81 -21.30
N LEU A 55 22.97 37.18 -22.45
CA LEU A 55 22.44 35.86 -22.76
C LEU A 55 22.97 34.79 -21.79
N GLU A 56 24.25 34.83 -21.45
CA GLU A 56 24.86 33.92 -20.49
C GLU A 56 24.28 34.08 -19.08
N ALA A 57 24.11 35.33 -18.62
CA ALA A 57 23.47 35.61 -17.34
C ALA A 57 22.04 35.07 -17.30
N LEU A 58 21.25 35.29 -18.36
CA LEU A 58 19.87 34.80 -18.44
C LEU A 58 19.81 33.26 -18.46
N ARG A 59 20.75 32.61 -19.17
CA ARG A 59 20.86 31.14 -19.17
C ARG A 59 21.20 30.59 -17.78
N GLN A 60 22.11 31.26 -17.07
CA GLN A 60 22.48 30.88 -15.71
C GLN A 60 21.30 31.04 -14.74
N GLU A 61 20.59 32.17 -14.80
CA GLU A 61 19.40 32.41 -13.98
C GLU A 61 18.31 31.37 -14.23
N HIS A 62 18.02 31.09 -15.51
CA HIS A 62 17.07 30.05 -15.88
C HIS A 62 17.50 28.65 -15.38
N GLY A 63 18.79 28.33 -15.49
CA GLY A 63 19.37 27.10 -14.95
C GLY A 63 19.17 26.97 -13.43
N ASN A 64 19.47 28.04 -12.69
CA ASN A 64 19.29 28.11 -11.24
C ASN A 64 17.81 27.97 -10.86
N SER A 65 16.92 28.71 -11.54
CA SER A 65 15.48 28.64 -11.29
C SER A 65 14.93 27.23 -11.50
N LYS A 66 15.34 26.56 -12.59
CA LYS A 66 14.96 25.18 -12.86
C LYS A 66 15.43 24.23 -11.76
N LEU A 67 16.64 24.40 -11.23
CA LEU A 67 17.14 23.58 -10.13
C LEU A 67 16.34 23.80 -8.84
N THR A 68 16.05 25.06 -8.49
CA THR A 68 15.22 25.41 -7.33
C THR A 68 13.82 24.79 -7.43
N ILE A 69 13.13 24.97 -8.55
CA ILE A 69 11.79 24.41 -8.78
C ILE A 69 11.81 22.89 -8.67
N ASN A 70 12.81 22.22 -9.26
CA ASN A 70 12.90 20.75 -9.18
C ASN A 70 13.14 20.27 -7.74
N SER A 71 13.94 21.00 -6.96
CA SER A 71 14.18 20.70 -5.55
C SER A 71 12.88 20.83 -4.73
N GLU A 72 12.17 21.95 -4.88
CA GLU A 72 10.88 22.18 -4.23
C GLU A 72 9.83 21.14 -4.62
N LEU A 73 9.76 20.78 -5.90
CA LEU A 73 8.84 19.78 -6.41
C LEU A 73 9.13 18.39 -5.84
N SER A 74 10.42 18.04 -5.70
CA SER A 74 10.85 16.78 -5.08
C SER A 74 10.47 16.73 -3.60
N LEU A 75 10.70 17.81 -2.85
CA LEU A 75 10.30 17.92 -1.45
C LEU A 75 8.79 17.81 -1.26
N LEU A 76 8.02 18.43 -2.15
CA LEU A 76 6.56 18.39 -2.10
C LEU A 76 6.04 16.98 -2.42
N ARG A 77 6.65 16.30 -3.40
CA ARG A 77 6.35 14.92 -3.75
C ARG A 77 6.60 13.98 -2.57
N ASP A 78 7.75 14.09 -1.92
CA ASP A 78 8.08 13.29 -0.73
C ASP A 78 7.06 13.50 0.40
N LYS A 79 6.63 14.75 0.63
CA LYS A 79 5.59 15.06 1.63
C LYS A 79 4.25 14.41 1.27
N CYS A 80 3.90 14.41 -0.02
CA CYS A 80 2.69 13.76 -0.52
C CYS A 80 2.76 12.25 -0.30
N ASP A 81 3.86 11.61 -0.68
CA ASP A 81 4.06 10.17 -0.56
C ASP A 81 4.02 9.72 0.91
N LYS A 82 4.69 10.46 1.80
CA LYS A 82 4.62 10.22 3.26
C LYS A 82 3.19 10.32 3.79
N ARG A 83 2.42 11.31 3.34
CA ARG A 83 1.02 11.50 3.77
C ARG A 83 0.13 10.37 3.24
N LYS A 84 0.31 9.98 1.98
CA LYS A 84 -0.42 8.88 1.33
C LYS A 84 -0.16 7.56 2.03
N GLU A 85 1.10 7.26 2.36
CA GLU A 85 1.46 6.05 3.10
C GLU A 85 0.87 6.06 4.51
N LYS A 86 0.93 7.19 5.23
CA LYS A 86 0.27 7.32 6.53
C LYS A 86 -1.24 7.10 6.43
N ASN A 87 -1.89 7.64 5.40
CA ASN A 87 -3.33 7.43 5.19
C ASN A 87 -3.65 5.95 4.94
N ARG A 88 -2.88 5.29 4.06
CA ARG A 88 -3.00 3.85 3.80
C ARG A 88 -2.85 3.00 5.07
N GLN A 89 -1.90 3.35 5.93
CA GLN A 89 -1.71 2.66 7.21
C GLN A 89 -2.90 2.85 8.16
N LEU A 90 -3.51 4.04 8.19
CA LEU A 90 -4.70 4.30 9.00
C LEU A 90 -5.93 3.56 8.46
N GLU A 91 -6.14 3.56 7.14
CA GLU A 91 -7.21 2.79 6.49
C GLU A 91 -7.10 1.29 6.82
N MET A 92 -5.89 0.73 6.77
CA MET A 92 -5.65 -0.66 7.15
C MET A 92 -5.99 -0.93 8.63
N LYS A 93 -5.59 -0.02 9.53
CA LYS A 93 -5.92 -0.14 10.96
C LYS A 93 -7.42 -0.07 11.21
N ILE A 94 -8.12 0.85 10.55
CA ILE A 94 -9.57 0.99 10.65
C ILE A 94 -10.25 -0.27 10.14
N ASN A 95 -9.83 -0.79 8.99
CA ASN A 95 -10.43 -2.00 8.42
C ASN A 95 -10.23 -3.23 9.32
N LEU A 96 -9.01 -3.40 9.86
CA LEU A 96 -8.71 -4.48 10.81
C LEU A 96 -9.56 -4.37 12.08
N HIS A 97 -9.67 -3.17 12.65
CA HIS A 97 -10.45 -2.94 13.86
C HIS A 97 -11.95 -3.10 13.62
N GLY A 98 -12.46 -2.62 12.49
CA GLY A 98 -13.85 -2.79 12.08
C GLY A 98 -14.23 -4.25 11.87
N GLY A 99 -13.36 -5.04 11.25
CA GLY A 99 -13.54 -6.49 11.10
C GLY A 99 -13.57 -7.21 12.45
N ASN A 100 -12.62 -6.88 13.33
CA ASN A 100 -12.56 -7.47 14.67
C ASN A 100 -13.80 -7.12 15.52
N PHE A 101 -14.26 -5.86 15.46
CA PHE A 101 -15.46 -5.42 16.17
C PHE A 101 -16.71 -6.18 15.68
N ARG A 102 -16.88 -6.32 14.36
CA ARG A 102 -17.99 -7.10 13.78
C ARG A 102 -17.97 -8.55 14.26
N TYR A 103 -16.82 -9.21 14.19
CA TYR A 103 -16.67 -10.58 14.64
C TYR A 103 -17.01 -10.73 16.13
N LYS A 104 -16.48 -9.86 16.99
CA LYS A 104 -16.74 -9.88 18.44
C LYS A 104 -18.20 -9.60 18.77
N SER A 105 -18.85 -8.71 18.02
CA SER A 105 -20.28 -8.42 18.18
C SER A 105 -21.15 -9.62 17.80
N GLU A 106 -20.80 -10.33 16.73
CA GLU A 106 -21.53 -11.52 16.28
C GLU A 106 -21.36 -12.68 17.28
N GLU A 107 -20.15 -12.91 17.76
CA GLU A 107 -19.83 -13.91 18.80
C GLU A 107 -20.63 -13.65 20.09
N LEU A 108 -20.70 -12.38 20.53
CA LEU A 108 -21.50 -11.99 21.69
C LEU A 108 -23.01 -12.20 21.46
N GLY A 109 -23.51 -11.87 20.28
CA GLY A 109 -24.91 -12.08 19.91
C GLY A 109 -25.30 -13.57 19.90
N ALA A 110 -24.44 -14.42 19.34
CA ALA A 110 -24.61 -15.87 19.35
C ALA A 110 -24.61 -16.45 20.77
N LEU A 111 -23.70 -16.00 21.63
CA LEU A 111 -23.66 -16.40 23.03
C LEU A 111 -24.92 -15.99 23.78
N LEU A 112 -25.39 -14.75 23.59
CA LEU A 112 -26.62 -14.26 24.23
C LEU A 112 -27.85 -15.07 23.79
N LEU A 113 -27.92 -15.41 22.50
CA LEU A 113 -28.98 -16.26 21.97
C LEU A 113 -28.93 -17.67 22.58
N ALA A 114 -27.74 -18.26 22.71
CA ALA A 114 -27.57 -19.57 23.35
C ALA A 114 -28.02 -19.54 24.82
N ILE A 115 -27.62 -18.51 25.59
CA ILE A 115 -28.06 -18.34 26.99
C ILE A 115 -29.58 -18.24 27.06
N ASN A 116 -30.22 -17.45 26.19
CA ASN A 116 -31.67 -17.34 26.16
C ASN A 116 -32.33 -18.69 25.84
N ASN A 117 -31.84 -19.40 24.82
CA ASN A 117 -32.37 -20.72 24.43
C ASN A 117 -32.23 -21.77 25.54
N LEU A 118 -31.11 -21.78 26.28
CA LEU A 118 -30.96 -22.67 27.44
C LEU A 118 -31.88 -22.25 28.59
N ALA A 119 -32.00 -20.95 28.86
CA ALA A 119 -32.86 -20.44 29.91
C ALA A 119 -34.35 -20.76 29.64
N ASP A 120 -34.77 -20.72 28.37
CA ASP A 120 -36.09 -21.20 27.92
C ASP A 120 -36.31 -22.68 28.26
N GLN A 121 -35.32 -23.53 27.99
CA GLN A 121 -35.41 -24.98 28.23
C GLN A 121 -35.34 -25.36 29.72
N CYS A 122 -34.62 -24.57 30.51
CA CYS A 122 -34.36 -24.81 31.92
C CYS A 122 -35.21 -23.91 32.82
N TYR A 123 -36.32 -23.37 32.32
CA TYR A 123 -37.10 -22.37 33.02
C TYR A 123 -37.59 -22.86 34.39
N VAL A 124 -37.29 -22.10 35.44
CA VAL A 124 -37.74 -22.36 36.80
C VAL A 124 -38.67 -21.24 37.27
N LYS A 125 -39.87 -21.62 37.72
CA LYS A 125 -41.01 -20.70 37.97
C LYS A 125 -40.71 -19.55 38.96
N HIS A 126 -39.77 -19.72 39.88
CA HIS A 126 -39.47 -18.71 40.90
C HIS A 126 -38.57 -17.57 40.41
N TYR A 127 -38.01 -17.66 39.20
CA TYR A 127 -37.17 -16.61 38.62
C TYR A 127 -37.97 -15.50 37.90
N GLY A 128 -39.30 -15.60 37.80
CA GLY A 128 -40.15 -14.60 37.16
C GLY A 128 -40.19 -14.71 35.63
N ALA A 129 -40.76 -13.72 34.94
CA ALA A 129 -40.96 -13.78 33.49
C ALA A 129 -39.61 -13.77 32.73
N LEU A 130 -39.38 -14.75 31.86
CA LEU A 130 -38.08 -14.98 31.23
C LEU A 130 -37.52 -13.79 30.41
N LYS A 131 -38.38 -12.93 29.88
CA LYS A 131 -37.98 -11.72 29.14
C LYS A 131 -37.43 -10.62 30.06
N GLU A 132 -37.80 -10.62 31.33
CA GLU A 132 -37.44 -9.59 32.32
C GLU A 132 -36.20 -9.98 33.14
N ILE A 133 -35.81 -11.26 33.13
CA ILE A 133 -34.61 -11.76 33.82
C ILE A 133 -33.34 -11.24 33.13
N SER A 134 -32.43 -10.67 33.91
CA SER A 134 -31.10 -10.27 33.45
C SER A 134 -30.27 -11.47 32.95
N ILE A 135 -29.26 -11.24 32.12
CA ILE A 135 -28.39 -12.32 31.60
C ILE A 135 -27.74 -13.11 32.75
N LEU A 136 -27.29 -12.43 33.80
CA LEU A 136 -26.73 -13.09 34.98
C LEU A 136 -27.78 -13.97 35.66
N GLY A 137 -29.01 -13.48 35.83
CA GLY A 137 -30.10 -14.27 36.40
C GLY A 137 -30.44 -15.51 35.57
N LYS A 138 -30.36 -15.42 34.24
CA LYS A 138 -30.54 -16.58 33.34
C LYS A 138 -29.44 -17.61 33.53
N LEU A 139 -28.19 -17.16 33.67
CA LEU A 139 -27.05 -18.05 33.93
C LEU A 139 -27.14 -18.73 35.30
N ASP A 140 -27.56 -18.01 36.34
CA ASP A 140 -27.80 -18.58 37.67
C ASP A 140 -28.92 -19.63 37.62
N MET A 141 -30.02 -19.34 36.93
CA MET A 141 -31.11 -20.31 36.73
C MET A 141 -30.63 -21.58 36.00
N ILE A 142 -29.87 -21.43 34.90
CA ILE A 142 -29.28 -22.55 34.17
C ILE A 142 -28.37 -23.38 35.07
N LYS A 143 -27.52 -22.72 35.87
CA LYS A 143 -26.63 -23.39 36.83
C LYS A 143 -27.41 -24.20 37.86
N GLU A 144 -28.41 -23.61 38.49
CA GLU A 144 -29.24 -24.30 39.49
C GLU A 144 -29.96 -25.51 38.87
N PHE A 145 -30.52 -25.35 37.66
CA PHE A 145 -31.15 -26.46 36.95
C PHE A 145 -30.17 -27.63 36.68
N ILE A 146 -28.94 -27.33 36.25
CA ILE A 146 -27.90 -28.34 36.00
C ILE A 146 -27.53 -29.07 37.31
N LEU A 147 -27.37 -28.35 38.41
CA LEU A 147 -27.04 -28.93 39.72
C LEU A 147 -28.17 -29.83 40.23
N GLU A 148 -29.42 -29.38 40.13
CA GLU A 148 -30.59 -30.17 40.52
C GLU A 148 -30.69 -31.46 39.68
N LYS A 149 -30.60 -31.34 38.35
CA LYS A 149 -30.64 -32.50 37.45
C LYS A 149 -29.52 -33.50 37.71
N ARG A 150 -28.31 -33.04 38.06
CA ARG A 150 -27.19 -33.92 38.42
C ARG A 150 -27.49 -34.76 39.66
N VAL A 151 -28.08 -34.16 40.69
CA VAL A 151 -28.46 -34.88 41.91
C VAL A 151 -29.52 -35.93 41.59
N VAL A 152 -30.54 -35.57 40.81
CA VAL A 152 -31.62 -36.47 40.41
C VAL A 152 -31.09 -37.65 39.58
N THR A 153 -30.21 -37.41 38.60
CA THR A 153 -29.64 -38.50 37.79
C THR A 153 -28.75 -39.41 38.61
N GLN A 154 -27.96 -38.88 39.55
CA GLN A 154 -27.13 -39.69 40.43
C GLN A 154 -27.98 -40.60 41.34
N MET A 155 -29.07 -40.07 41.93
CA MET A 155 -30.00 -40.87 42.72
C MET A 155 -30.70 -41.93 41.86
N ALA A 156 -31.12 -41.58 40.65
CA ALA A 156 -31.73 -42.53 39.72
C ALA A 156 -30.78 -43.66 39.30
N MET A 157 -29.51 -43.34 39.03
CA MET A 157 -28.49 -44.36 38.72
C MET A 157 -28.26 -45.31 39.90
N GLN A 158 -28.15 -44.77 41.13
CA GLN A 158 -28.03 -45.60 42.34
C GLN A 158 -29.25 -46.49 42.57
N ALA A 159 -30.46 -46.00 42.26
CA ALA A 159 -31.68 -46.79 42.34
C ALA A 159 -31.70 -47.91 41.28
N VAL A 160 -31.30 -47.63 40.04
CA VAL A 160 -31.20 -48.63 38.97
C VAL A 160 -30.13 -49.68 39.28
N ASP A 161 -28.96 -49.27 39.78
CA ASP A 161 -27.89 -50.19 40.19
C ASP A 161 -28.36 -51.09 41.35
N SER A 162 -29.13 -50.55 42.29
CA SER A 162 -29.73 -51.32 43.38
C SER A 162 -30.80 -52.30 42.89
N MET A 163 -31.59 -51.92 41.88
CA MET A 163 -32.58 -52.80 41.25
C MET A 163 -31.92 -53.93 40.45
N LEU A 164 -30.84 -53.63 39.71
CA LEU A 164 -30.06 -54.63 38.98
C LEU A 164 -29.32 -55.59 39.91
N ALA A 165 -28.84 -55.10 41.07
CA ALA A 165 -28.24 -55.94 42.11
C ALA A 165 -29.27 -56.84 42.81
N ALA A 166 -30.53 -56.39 42.94
CA ALA A 166 -31.62 -57.20 43.47
C ALA A 166 -32.09 -58.30 42.48
N ASP A 167 -32.08 -58.01 41.18
CA ASP A 167 -32.51 -58.95 40.13
C ASP A 167 -31.48 -60.08 39.89
N GLN A 168 -30.19 -59.83 40.12
CA GLN A 168 -29.15 -60.88 40.09
C GLN A 168 -29.22 -61.87 41.26
N ASN A 169 -29.88 -61.52 42.38
CA ASN A 169 -30.03 -62.41 43.54
C ASN A 169 -31.22 -63.39 43.42
N HIS A 170 -32.11 -63.21 42.44
CA HIS A 170 -33.23 -64.14 42.20
C HIS A 170 -32.95 -65.22 41.13
N SER A 171 -31.82 -65.15 40.42
CA SER A 171 -31.47 -66.08 39.33
C SER A 171 -30.43 -67.16 39.68
N LYS A 172 -30.02 -67.32 40.95
CA LYS A 172 -29.06 -68.36 41.38
C LYS A 172 -29.60 -69.24 42.50
N SER A 173 -30.64 -70.02 42.21
CA SER A 173 -30.88 -71.30 42.88
C SER A 173 -31.48 -72.27 41.87
N GLY A 174 -30.66 -73.17 41.32
CA GLY A 174 -31.15 -74.24 40.47
C GLY A 174 -30.18 -74.72 39.39
N VAL A 175 -29.37 -75.71 39.77
CA VAL A 175 -28.86 -76.79 38.90
C VAL A 175 -27.58 -76.54 38.08
N SER A 176 -26.55 -77.22 38.58
CA SER A 176 -25.30 -77.63 37.95
C SER A 176 -25.51 -78.30 36.59
N ASN A 177 -24.64 -78.03 35.61
CA ASN A 177 -23.91 -79.10 34.92
C ASN A 177 -22.73 -78.57 34.10
N GLN A 178 -21.61 -79.27 34.26
CA GLN A 178 -20.37 -79.15 33.50
C GLN A 178 -20.59 -79.42 32.01
N LEU A 179 -19.82 -78.76 31.14
CA LEU A 179 -19.08 -79.41 30.04
C LEU A 179 -18.17 -78.42 29.29
N ARG A 180 -16.86 -78.58 29.55
CA ARG A 180 -15.78 -78.76 28.57
C ARG A 180 -15.65 -77.79 27.38
N ALA A 181 -14.57 -77.01 27.46
CA ALA A 181 -13.64 -76.54 26.42
C ALA A 181 -13.97 -76.70 24.93
N SER A 182 -13.73 -75.64 24.14
CA SER A 182 -13.05 -75.72 22.83
C SER A 182 -12.41 -74.37 22.45
N LYS A 183 -11.11 -74.41 22.12
CA LYS A 183 -10.38 -73.38 21.36
C LYS A 183 -10.81 -73.43 19.89
N LEU A 184 -10.97 -72.28 19.24
CA LEU A 184 -10.68 -71.97 17.82
C LEU A 184 -10.60 -70.44 17.73
N SER A 185 -9.44 -69.78 17.60
CA SER A 185 -8.63 -69.64 16.38
C SER A 185 -9.47 -69.33 15.14
N MET A 186 -9.39 -68.09 14.66
CA MET A 186 -9.03 -67.74 13.27
C MET A 186 -9.18 -66.23 13.10
N GLY A 187 -8.10 -65.58 12.65
CA GLY A 187 -8.17 -64.23 12.15
C GLY A 187 -8.96 -64.17 10.83
N ASN A 188 -9.41 -62.98 10.46
CA ASN A 188 -8.83 -62.39 9.26
C ASN A 188 -9.11 -60.90 9.14
N HIS A 189 -8.14 -60.29 8.47
CA HIS A 189 -8.10 -58.96 7.89
C HIS A 189 -9.39 -58.57 7.17
N ASN A 190 -9.70 -57.28 7.17
CA ASN A 190 -10.11 -56.59 5.95
C ASN A 190 -9.62 -55.13 5.96
N LYS A 191 -8.82 -54.83 4.94
CA LYS A 191 -8.35 -53.51 4.54
C LYS A 191 -9.53 -52.70 4.01
N THR A 192 -9.55 -51.41 4.31
CA THR A 192 -10.16 -50.40 3.45
C THR A 192 -9.14 -49.28 3.24
N LEU A 193 -8.61 -49.23 2.01
CA LEU A 193 -8.01 -48.04 1.43
C LEU A 193 -9.14 -47.07 1.07
N SER A 194 -8.96 -45.77 1.32
CA SER A 194 -9.18 -44.70 0.32
C SER A 194 -8.62 -43.39 0.87
N SER A 195 -7.47 -42.97 0.36
CA SER A 195 -7.30 -41.82 -0.54
C SER A 195 -7.44 -40.47 0.16
N ASP A 196 -6.30 -39.84 0.45
CA ASP A 196 -6.28 -38.37 0.51
C ASP A 196 -5.03 -37.84 -0.20
N GLN A 197 -5.30 -37.24 -1.36
CA GLN A 197 -4.37 -36.46 -2.16
C GLN A 197 -3.92 -35.24 -1.34
N ARG A 198 -2.64 -35.19 -1.00
CA ARG A 198 -2.03 -33.95 -0.50
C ARG A 198 -1.73 -33.03 -1.67
N ASN A 199 -2.42 -31.90 -1.64
CA ASN A 199 -2.16 -30.70 -2.41
C ASN A 199 -0.70 -30.27 -2.32
N ARG A 200 -0.15 -29.91 -3.48
CA ARG A 200 1.08 -29.13 -3.62
C ARG A 200 0.70 -27.65 -3.55
N LEU A 201 1.36 -26.91 -2.67
CA LEU A 201 1.68 -25.49 -2.80
C LEU A 201 3.17 -25.35 -2.54
#